data_AF-A0A4R2UFN3-F1
#
_entry.id   AF-A0A4R2UFN3-F1
#
_cell.length_a   1.000
_cell.length_b   1.000
_cell.length_c   1.000
_cell.angle_alpha   90.00
_cell.angle_beta   90.00
_cell.angle_gamma   90.00
#
_symmetry.space_group_name_H-M   'P 1'
#
loop_
_entity.id
_entity.type
_entity.pdbx_description
1 polymer ?
#
loop_
_entity_poly.entity_id
_entity_poly.type
_entity_poly.pdbx_seq_one_letter_code
_entity_poly.pdbx_strand_id
1 'polypeptide(L)'
;MAGMAPPYPKPKQQPQMIRVVDLETTGSAPPAHGVCEIGWQDVALGEDGRWEIYGEGGSILVNPGRLIPPVTQAIHHILDEQVADAPYWHDCARQVLDPWPRRLALAAHRADFEQKFCTSALTRDAEWICTWKCALRLWPDSPSFSNQVLRYWRKPHGMEHERGLPAHRAFPDAYVTAFHLRDMLNEASLAQLLEWSRDPGLIPRVRYGPDRGKEWSELDHETLMAFMTDRDPDIRFTANHEMDRRSGGGRVGKASAQDLLL
;
A
#
# COMPACT_ATOMS: atom_id res chain seq x y z
N MET A 1 24.70 -45.36 34.20
CA MET A 1 23.44 -44.60 33.97
C MET A 1 23.80 -43.38 33.14
N ALA A 2 23.72 -43.47 31.81
CA ALA A 2 24.00 -42.34 30.93
C ALA A 2 22.78 -41.40 30.95
N GLY A 3 22.94 -40.18 31.47
CA GLY A 3 21.89 -39.17 31.46
C GLY A 3 21.70 -38.62 30.05
N MET A 4 20.48 -38.71 29.52
CA MET A 4 20.11 -38.03 28.27
C MET A 4 20.20 -36.52 28.49
N ALA A 5 20.92 -35.83 27.59
CA ALA A 5 20.94 -34.39 27.54
C ALA A 5 19.50 -33.85 27.33
N PRO A 6 19.13 -32.71 27.93
CA PRO A 6 17.83 -32.10 27.72
C PRO A 6 17.63 -31.79 26.23
N PRO A 7 16.42 -31.95 25.68
CA PRO A 7 16.16 -31.66 24.27
C PRO A 7 16.46 -30.18 23.99
N TYR A 8 17.19 -29.93 22.91
CA TYR A 8 17.41 -28.58 22.41
C TYR A 8 16.06 -27.87 22.23
N PRO A 9 15.91 -26.61 22.67
CA PRO A 9 14.69 -25.86 22.44
C PRO A 9 14.44 -25.79 20.94
N LYS A 10 13.23 -26.17 20.52
CA LYS A 10 12.81 -26.01 19.13
C LYS A 10 12.98 -24.53 18.77
N PRO A 11 13.56 -24.19 17.59
CA PRO A 11 13.64 -22.80 17.16
C PRO A 11 12.24 -22.20 17.20
N LYS A 12 12.08 -21.03 17.84
CA LYS A 12 10.82 -20.29 17.76
C LYS A 12 10.53 -20.05 16.28
N GLN A 13 9.37 -20.50 15.83
CA GLN A 13 8.94 -20.28 14.45
C GLN A 13 8.87 -18.76 14.24
N GLN A 14 9.58 -18.25 13.24
CA GLN A 14 9.55 -16.82 12.98
C GLN A 14 8.17 -16.43 12.45
N PRO A 15 7.65 -15.26 12.85
CA PRO A 15 6.29 -14.89 12.50
C PRO A 15 6.18 -14.66 10.99
N GLN A 16 5.02 -14.98 10.44
CA GLN A 16 4.69 -14.62 9.07
C GLN A 16 4.57 -13.10 8.97
N MET A 17 5.26 -12.48 8.01
CA MET A 17 5.30 -11.03 7.89
C MET A 17 5.00 -10.54 6.48
N ILE A 18 4.50 -9.32 6.39
CA ILE A 18 4.38 -8.54 5.16
C ILE A 18 5.25 -7.31 5.35
N ARG A 19 6.11 -7.03 4.38
CA ARG A 19 6.99 -5.87 4.41
C ARG A 19 6.34 -4.73 3.64
N VAL A 20 6.15 -3.60 4.31
CA VAL A 20 5.71 -2.36 3.69
C VAL A 20 6.95 -1.60 3.26
N VAL A 21 6.95 -1.06 2.05
CA VAL A 21 8.02 -0.22 1.52
C VAL A 21 7.46 1.07 0.93
N ASP A 22 8.31 2.08 0.92
CA ASP A 22 8.09 3.36 0.24
C ASP A 22 9.42 3.82 -0.36
N LEU A 23 9.36 4.58 -1.46
CA LEU A 23 10.53 5.02 -2.21
C LEU A 23 10.49 6.53 -2.46
N GLU A 24 11.60 7.20 -2.15
CA GLU A 24 11.87 8.52 -2.71
C GLU A 24 12.76 8.39 -3.93
N THR A 25 12.46 9.13 -4.99
CA THR A 25 13.07 8.93 -6.31
C THR A 25 13.35 10.24 -7.02
N THR A 26 14.21 10.19 -8.03
CA THR A 26 14.46 11.33 -8.93
C THR A 26 13.34 11.55 -9.96
N GLY A 27 12.25 10.77 -9.93
CA GLY A 27 11.09 10.91 -10.81
C GLY A 27 10.34 9.60 -11.06
N SER A 28 9.70 9.47 -12.22
CA SER A 28 8.53 8.58 -12.35
C SER A 28 8.81 7.10 -12.65
N ALA A 29 9.96 6.78 -13.26
CA ALA A 29 10.31 5.41 -13.67
C ALA A 29 11.79 5.25 -14.09
N PRO A 30 12.40 4.07 -13.91
CA PRO A 30 13.65 3.70 -14.58
C PRO A 30 13.50 3.57 -16.12
N PRO A 31 14.60 3.64 -16.90
CA PRO A 31 15.97 3.95 -16.47
C PRO A 31 16.25 5.46 -16.39
N ALA A 32 15.26 6.30 -16.73
CA ALA A 32 15.38 7.76 -16.71
C ALA A 32 15.47 8.35 -15.30
N HIS A 33 14.95 7.63 -14.30
CA HIS A 33 14.98 8.00 -12.88
C HIS A 33 15.58 6.87 -12.03
N GLY A 34 15.98 7.21 -10.81
CA GLY A 34 16.63 6.33 -9.83
C GLY A 34 16.08 6.57 -8.44
N VAL A 35 16.34 5.62 -7.54
CA VAL A 35 15.92 5.68 -6.13
C VAL A 35 16.92 6.50 -5.32
N CYS A 36 16.41 7.40 -4.48
CA CYS A 36 17.16 8.25 -3.55
C CYS A 36 17.08 7.73 -2.11
N GLU A 37 15.97 7.11 -1.73
CA GLU A 37 15.77 6.49 -0.41
C GLU A 37 14.78 5.34 -0.54
N ILE A 38 15.00 4.26 0.22
CA ILE A 38 13.99 3.24 0.49
C ILE A 38 13.75 3.16 2.00
N GLY A 39 12.47 3.15 2.39
CA GLY A 39 12.04 2.94 3.77
C GLY A 39 11.21 1.68 3.88
N TRP A 40 11.20 1.05 5.05
CA TRP A 40 10.37 -0.12 5.32
C TRP A 40 9.87 -0.19 6.76
N GLN A 41 8.73 -0.84 6.91
CA GLN A 41 8.16 -1.26 8.19
C GLN A 41 7.47 -2.61 8.01
N ASP A 42 7.72 -3.55 8.91
CA ASP A 42 7.10 -4.88 8.82
C ASP A 42 5.80 -4.92 9.63
N VAL A 43 4.84 -5.71 9.14
CA VAL A 43 3.62 -6.11 9.85
C VAL A 43 3.64 -7.64 9.94
N ALA A 44 3.49 -8.19 11.14
CA ALA A 44 3.59 -9.62 11.37
C ALA A 44 2.32 -10.19 12.03
N LEU A 45 2.03 -11.44 11.71
CA LEU A 45 0.94 -12.20 12.33
C LEU A 45 1.42 -12.75 13.68
N GLY A 46 0.77 -12.30 14.75
CA GLY A 46 0.98 -12.78 16.12
C GLY A 46 0.43 -14.19 16.33
N GLU A 47 0.87 -14.83 17.42
CA GLU A 47 0.40 -16.17 17.83
C GLU A 47 -1.11 -16.18 18.18
N ASP A 48 -1.68 -15.02 18.49
CA ASP A 48 -3.10 -14.79 18.74
C ASP A 48 -3.92 -14.61 17.45
N GLY A 49 -3.28 -14.71 16.28
CA GLY A 49 -3.92 -14.54 14.97
C GLY A 49 -4.19 -13.09 14.60
N ARG A 50 -3.63 -12.12 15.32
CA ARG A 50 -3.77 -10.68 15.03
C ARG A 50 -2.54 -10.17 14.29
N TRP A 51 -2.75 -9.28 13.33
CA TRP A 51 -1.65 -8.58 12.66
C TRP A 51 -1.23 -7.37 13.48
N GLU A 52 0.07 -7.21 13.72
CA GLU A 52 0.65 -6.10 14.46
C GLU A 52 1.92 -5.57 13.79
N ILE A 53 2.30 -4.34 14.14
CA ILE A 53 3.58 -3.76 13.71
C ILE A 53 4.72 -4.59 14.30
N TYR A 54 5.73 -4.87 13.47
CA TYR A 54 6.84 -5.73 13.84
C TYR A 54 8.19 -5.08 13.56
N GLY A 55 9.06 -5.06 14.57
CA GLY A 55 10.40 -4.46 14.49
C GLY A 55 10.38 -2.93 14.36
N GLU A 56 11.58 -2.35 14.39
CA GLU A 56 11.78 -0.90 14.33
C GLU A 56 11.58 -0.29 12.93
N GLY A 57 11.61 -1.14 11.90
CA GLY A 57 11.72 -0.69 10.51
C GLY A 57 13.05 0.03 10.24
N GLY A 58 13.12 0.78 9.14
CA GLY A 58 14.30 1.59 8.82
C GLY A 58 14.24 2.23 7.45
N SER A 59 15.29 2.97 7.10
CA SER A 59 15.54 3.44 5.74
C SER A 59 17.02 3.35 5.35
N ILE A 60 17.25 3.37 4.05
CA ILE A 60 18.57 3.45 3.41
C ILE A 60 18.51 4.57 2.38
N LEU A 61 19.41 5.56 2.50
CA LEU A 61 19.71 6.48 1.40
C LEU A 61 20.41 5.71 0.28
N VAL A 62 20.12 6.08 -0.95
CA VAL A 62 20.56 5.39 -2.16
C VAL A 62 21.15 6.41 -3.12
N ASN A 63 22.33 6.14 -3.65
CA ASN A 63 22.88 6.93 -4.75
C ASN A 63 22.09 6.61 -6.04
N PRO A 64 21.34 7.56 -6.62
CA PRO A 64 20.51 7.31 -7.79
C PRO A 64 21.32 7.24 -9.10
N GLY A 65 22.65 7.43 -9.04
CA GLY A 65 23.57 7.45 -10.17
C GLY A 65 23.39 8.67 -11.09
N ARG A 66 22.71 9.72 -10.60
CA ARG A 66 22.36 10.95 -11.35
C ARG A 66 22.03 12.09 -10.39
N LEU A 67 21.95 13.31 -10.93
CA LEU A 67 21.46 14.45 -10.15
C LEU A 67 19.98 14.32 -9.81
N ILE A 68 19.60 14.72 -8.60
CA ILE A 68 18.21 14.76 -8.14
C ILE A 68 17.56 16.04 -8.66
N PRO A 69 16.48 15.96 -9.47
CA PRO A 69 15.80 17.15 -9.97
C PRO A 69 15.19 18.01 -8.86
N PRO A 70 15.26 19.36 -8.94
CA PRO A 70 14.67 20.25 -7.94
C PRO A 70 13.18 19.98 -7.68
N VAL A 71 12.44 19.51 -8.69
CA VAL A 71 11.00 19.17 -8.56
C VAL A 71 10.73 18.00 -7.62
N THR A 72 11.63 17.00 -7.52
CA THR A 72 11.49 15.91 -6.54
C THR A 72 12.14 16.28 -5.21
N GLN A 73 13.25 17.04 -5.22
CA GLN A 73 13.82 17.63 -4.00
C GLN A 73 12.81 18.51 -3.25
N ALA A 74 11.94 19.24 -3.95
CA ALA A 74 10.89 20.05 -3.34
C ALA A 74 9.82 19.22 -2.60
N ILE A 75 9.76 17.90 -2.86
CA ILE A 75 8.85 16.96 -2.21
C ILE A 75 9.55 16.31 -1.03
N HIS A 76 10.67 15.61 -1.29
CA HIS A 76 11.31 14.74 -0.29
C HIS A 76 12.52 15.36 0.41
N HIS A 77 12.98 16.53 -0.06
CA HIS A 77 14.08 17.32 0.54
C HIS A 77 15.42 16.59 0.66
N ILE A 78 15.65 15.57 -0.17
CA ILE A 78 16.92 14.84 -0.23
C ILE A 78 17.85 15.57 -1.21
N LEU A 79 19.05 15.89 -0.76
CA LEU A 79 20.07 16.61 -1.54
C LEU A 79 21.08 15.63 -2.17
N ASP A 80 21.70 16.04 -3.27
CA ASP A 80 22.71 15.24 -3.97
C ASP A 80 23.88 14.87 -3.05
N GLU A 81 24.30 15.79 -2.18
CA GLU A 81 25.42 15.58 -1.25
C GLU A 81 25.10 14.54 -0.18
N GLN A 82 23.82 14.32 0.16
CA GLN A 82 23.40 13.33 1.15
C GLN A 82 23.45 11.90 0.60
N VAL A 83 23.37 11.74 -0.72
CA VAL A 83 23.35 10.43 -1.39
C VAL A 83 24.63 10.13 -2.15
N ALA A 84 25.58 11.06 -2.23
CA ALA A 84 26.82 10.90 -2.98
C ALA A 84 27.61 9.64 -2.57
N ASP A 85 27.75 9.39 -1.27
CA ASP A 85 28.49 8.25 -0.72
C ASP A 85 27.57 7.05 -0.34
N ALA A 86 26.28 7.15 -0.65
CA ALA A 86 25.33 6.07 -0.41
C ALA A 86 25.53 4.90 -1.40
N PRO A 87 25.11 3.66 -1.06
CA PRO A 87 25.16 2.53 -1.98
C PRO A 87 24.27 2.77 -3.20
N TYR A 88 24.59 2.14 -4.34
CA TYR A 88 23.70 2.13 -5.49
C TYR A 88 22.51 1.20 -5.26
N TRP A 89 21.43 1.43 -5.99
CA TRP A 89 20.19 0.65 -5.87
C TRP A 89 20.41 -0.86 -5.98
N HIS A 90 21.25 -1.30 -6.92
CA HIS A 90 21.51 -2.73 -7.13
C HIS A 90 22.29 -3.39 -5.99
N ASP A 91 23.00 -2.61 -5.17
CA ASP A 91 23.80 -3.11 -4.04
C ASP A 91 22.95 -3.30 -2.77
N CYS A 92 21.93 -2.46 -2.57
CA CYS A 92 21.16 -2.44 -1.32
C CYS A 92 19.72 -2.96 -1.45
N ALA A 93 19.08 -2.87 -2.62
CA ALA A 93 17.64 -3.11 -2.76
C ALA A 93 17.20 -4.50 -2.27
N ARG A 94 17.95 -5.54 -2.62
CA ARG A 94 17.58 -6.92 -2.27
C ARG A 94 17.54 -7.16 -0.76
N GLN A 95 18.40 -6.49 0.01
CA GLN A 95 18.45 -6.62 1.47
C GLN A 95 17.14 -6.15 2.12
N VAL A 96 16.52 -5.13 1.52
CA VAL A 96 15.22 -4.61 1.98
C VAL A 96 14.06 -5.41 1.38
N LEU A 97 14.13 -5.75 0.09
CA LEU A 97 13.00 -6.31 -0.66
C LEU A 97 12.81 -7.83 -0.53
N ASP A 98 13.86 -8.58 -0.21
CA ASP A 98 13.83 -10.05 -0.01
C ASP A 98 14.59 -10.42 1.28
N PRO A 99 14.10 -9.94 2.46
CA PRO A 99 14.77 -10.21 3.73
C PRO A 99 14.62 -11.66 4.17
N TRP A 100 15.46 -12.06 5.13
CA TRP A 100 15.23 -13.24 5.96
C TRP A 100 14.77 -12.80 7.36
N PRO A 101 13.69 -13.38 7.94
CA PRO A 101 12.84 -14.44 7.38
C PRO A 101 12.05 -13.92 6.17
N ARG A 102 11.68 -14.84 5.28
CA ARG A 102 10.97 -14.46 4.06
C ARG A 102 9.57 -13.96 4.38
N ARG A 103 9.25 -12.78 3.89
CA ARG A 103 7.91 -12.20 3.86
C ARG A 103 6.91 -13.04 3.05
N LEU A 104 5.61 -12.82 3.30
CA LEU A 104 4.51 -13.33 2.48
C LEU A 104 4.25 -12.46 1.25
N ALA A 105 4.24 -11.14 1.44
CA ALA A 105 3.99 -10.15 0.39
C ALA A 105 4.76 -8.85 0.66
N LEU A 106 4.93 -8.05 -0.38
CA LEU A 106 5.35 -6.66 -0.30
C LEU A 106 4.08 -5.80 -0.23
N ALA A 107 4.16 -4.62 0.37
CA ALA A 107 3.05 -3.69 0.39
C ALA A 107 3.54 -2.26 0.20
N ALA A 108 2.72 -1.43 -0.45
CA ALA A 108 2.98 0.00 -0.61
C ALA A 108 1.68 0.77 -0.84
N HIS A 109 1.71 2.08 -0.63
CA HIS A 109 0.56 2.94 -0.89
C HIS A 109 0.63 3.52 -2.30
N ARG A 110 -0.12 2.91 -3.24
CA ARG A 110 0.05 3.05 -4.72
C ARG A 110 1.16 2.17 -5.30
N ALA A 111 1.18 0.90 -4.90
CA ALA A 111 2.18 -0.12 -5.25
C ALA A 111 2.61 -0.21 -6.72
N ASP A 112 1.78 0.21 -7.69
CA ASP A 112 2.16 0.25 -9.10
C ASP A 112 3.36 1.19 -9.37
N PHE A 113 3.59 2.18 -8.49
CA PHE A 113 4.78 3.03 -8.55
C PHE A 113 6.03 2.28 -8.09
N GLU A 114 6.01 1.71 -6.88
CA GLU A 114 7.15 1.00 -6.30
C GLU A 114 7.56 -0.19 -7.17
N GLN A 115 6.60 -0.91 -7.76
CA GLN A 115 6.84 -2.03 -8.67
C GLN A 115 7.69 -1.67 -9.90
N LYS A 116 7.72 -0.39 -10.32
CA LYS A 116 8.58 0.06 -11.44
C LYS A 116 10.07 -0.01 -11.09
N PHE A 117 10.41 0.14 -9.82
CA PHE A 117 11.80 0.14 -9.32
C PHE A 117 12.15 -1.19 -8.65
N CYS A 118 11.20 -1.79 -7.93
CA CYS A 118 11.32 -3.05 -7.20
C CYS A 118 11.00 -4.25 -8.11
N THR A 119 11.89 -4.51 -9.07
CA THR A 119 11.69 -5.56 -10.09
C THR A 119 11.54 -6.96 -9.48
N SER A 120 10.93 -7.89 -10.23
CA SER A 120 10.82 -9.31 -9.84
C SER A 120 12.13 -9.95 -9.39
N ALA A 121 13.25 -9.59 -10.04
CA ALA A 121 14.57 -10.11 -9.69
C ALA A 121 15.03 -9.67 -8.28
N LEU A 122 14.67 -8.44 -7.88
CA LEU A 122 14.99 -7.89 -6.57
C LEU A 122 14.04 -8.40 -5.47
N THR A 123 12.77 -8.64 -5.82
CA THR A 123 11.71 -9.01 -4.86
C THR A 123 11.49 -10.51 -4.74
N ARG A 124 12.08 -11.30 -5.64
CA ARG A 124 11.88 -12.74 -5.81
C ARG A 124 10.42 -13.08 -6.11
N ASP A 125 9.90 -12.43 -7.16
CA ASP A 125 8.53 -12.58 -7.69
C ASP A 125 7.47 -12.41 -6.61
N ALA A 126 7.61 -11.33 -5.83
CA ALA A 126 6.70 -11.07 -4.73
C ALA A 126 5.30 -10.72 -5.17
N GLU A 127 4.34 -11.19 -4.40
CA GLU A 127 2.98 -10.65 -4.37
C GLU A 127 2.97 -9.25 -3.74
N TRP A 128 2.07 -8.38 -4.19
CA TRP A 128 1.98 -6.98 -3.76
C TRP A 128 0.60 -6.62 -3.24
N ILE A 129 0.57 -5.96 -2.09
CA ILE A 129 -0.62 -5.30 -1.54
C ILE A 129 -0.53 -3.80 -1.81
N CYS A 130 -1.53 -3.25 -2.48
CA CYS A 130 -1.69 -1.82 -2.67
C CYS A 130 -2.69 -1.29 -1.63
N THR A 131 -2.18 -0.68 -0.56
CA THR A 131 -3.05 -0.19 0.53
C THR A 131 -4.01 0.90 0.05
N TRP A 132 -3.65 1.67 -0.99
CA TRP A 132 -4.57 2.60 -1.63
C TRP A 132 -5.78 1.89 -2.24
N LYS A 133 -5.59 0.82 -3.03
CA LYS A 133 -6.68 0.06 -3.66
C LYS A 133 -7.55 -0.65 -2.61
N CYS A 134 -6.94 -1.10 -1.52
CA CYS A 134 -7.66 -1.68 -0.38
C CYS A 134 -8.49 -0.63 0.38
N ALA A 135 -7.92 0.56 0.63
CA ALA A 135 -8.61 1.66 1.32
C ALA A 135 -9.86 2.12 0.57
N LEU A 136 -9.84 2.15 -0.77
CA LEU A 136 -11.01 2.49 -1.57
C LEU A 136 -12.22 1.57 -1.29
N ARG A 137 -11.96 0.30 -0.97
CA ARG A 137 -12.98 -0.73 -0.75
C ARG A 137 -13.40 -0.82 0.71
N LEU A 138 -12.44 -0.79 1.62
CA LEU A 138 -12.70 -0.90 3.06
C LEU A 138 -13.23 0.41 3.62
N TRP A 139 -12.71 1.56 3.16
CA TRP A 139 -12.95 2.86 3.77
C TRP A 139 -13.46 3.91 2.77
N PRO A 140 -14.56 3.62 2.04
CA PRO A 140 -15.05 4.44 0.93
C PRO A 140 -15.48 5.86 1.34
N ASP A 141 -15.79 6.07 2.62
CA ASP A 141 -16.19 7.37 3.17
C ASP A 141 -15.02 8.29 3.52
N SER A 142 -13.77 7.87 3.28
CA SER A 142 -12.61 8.72 3.52
C SER A 142 -12.66 10.00 2.67
N PRO A 143 -12.37 11.19 3.25
CA PRO A 143 -12.39 12.45 2.49
C PRO A 143 -11.32 12.51 1.40
N SER A 144 -10.23 11.76 1.57
CA SER A 144 -9.20 11.52 0.55
C SER A 144 -8.41 10.27 0.92
N PHE A 145 -7.93 9.58 -0.11
CA PHE A 145 -7.22 8.32 0.04
C PHE A 145 -5.70 8.49 0.06
N SER A 146 -5.15 9.70 0.24
CA SER A 146 -3.71 9.86 0.41
C SER A 146 -3.26 9.26 1.74
N ASN A 147 -2.03 8.73 1.79
CA ASN A 147 -1.47 8.08 2.97
C ASN A 147 -1.61 8.93 4.25
N GLN A 148 -1.26 10.21 4.15
CA GLN A 148 -1.33 11.16 5.26
C GLN A 148 -2.78 11.57 5.60
N VAL A 149 -3.71 11.67 4.64
CA VAL A 149 -5.13 11.90 5.02
C VAL A 149 -5.69 10.70 5.76
N LEU A 150 -5.40 9.48 5.28
CA LEU A 150 -5.81 8.26 5.98
C LEU A 150 -5.23 8.21 7.39
N ARG A 151 -3.96 8.61 7.59
CA ARG A 151 -3.32 8.71 8.91
C ARG A 151 -4.15 9.54 9.89
N TYR A 152 -4.52 10.76 9.49
CA TYR A 152 -5.24 11.69 10.36
C TYR A 152 -6.72 11.36 10.51
N TRP A 153 -7.34 10.80 9.47
CA TRP A 153 -8.75 10.43 9.48
C TRP A 153 -8.99 9.15 10.29
N ARG A 154 -8.14 8.13 10.11
CA ARG A 154 -8.24 6.83 10.81
C ARG A 154 -7.76 6.87 12.24
N LYS A 155 -6.70 7.65 12.52
CA LYS A 155 -5.99 7.67 13.81
C LYS A 155 -5.68 6.25 14.33
N PRO A 156 -4.88 5.44 13.60
CA PRO A 156 -4.63 4.06 13.98
C PRO A 156 -4.11 3.94 15.41
N HIS A 157 -4.70 3.02 16.18
CA HIS A 157 -4.30 2.82 17.58
C HIS A 157 -2.84 2.38 17.69
N GLY A 158 -2.11 2.93 18.66
CA GLY A 158 -0.71 2.59 18.94
C GLY A 158 0.32 3.22 18.00
N MET A 159 -0.11 4.06 17.06
CA MET A 159 0.80 4.78 16.17
C MET A 159 1.47 5.94 16.89
N GLU A 160 2.80 5.97 16.89
CA GLU A 160 3.59 7.09 17.40
C GLU A 160 3.60 8.19 16.34
N HIS A 161 3.11 9.38 16.70
CA HIS A 161 2.95 10.46 15.74
C HIS A 161 4.28 10.86 15.08
N GLU A 162 5.33 11.05 15.87
CA GLU A 162 6.61 11.56 15.39
C GLU A 162 7.35 10.60 14.45
N ARG A 163 7.13 9.28 14.57
CA ARG A 163 7.75 8.29 13.67
C ARG A 163 7.20 8.32 12.25
N GLY A 164 5.96 8.82 12.10
CA GLY A 164 5.36 9.10 10.80
C GLY A 164 5.70 10.49 10.25
N LEU A 165 6.75 11.15 10.79
CA LEU A 165 7.23 12.45 10.32
C LEU A 165 8.76 12.45 10.10
N PRO A 166 9.27 13.34 9.22
CA PRO A 166 8.51 14.21 8.33
C PRO A 166 7.82 13.40 7.21
N ALA A 167 6.67 13.87 6.74
CA ALA A 167 6.01 13.27 5.56
C ALA A 167 6.87 13.49 4.30
N HIS A 168 6.70 12.64 3.29
CA HIS A 168 7.55 12.60 2.09
C HIS A 168 9.00 12.22 2.41
N ARG A 169 9.13 11.26 3.32
CA ARG A 169 10.36 10.52 3.57
C ARG A 169 10.01 9.05 3.65
N ALA A 170 10.90 8.22 3.13
CA ALA A 170 10.53 6.84 2.82
C ALA A 170 10.14 6.05 4.07
N PHE A 171 10.91 6.13 5.18
CA PHE A 171 10.55 5.41 6.40
C PHE A 171 9.26 5.95 7.05
N PRO A 172 9.11 7.26 7.31
CA PRO A 172 7.87 7.82 7.83
C PRO A 172 6.60 7.42 7.05
N ASP A 173 6.66 7.43 5.72
CA ASP A 173 5.51 7.04 4.89
C ASP A 173 5.28 5.52 4.87
N ALA A 174 6.33 4.69 4.88
CA ALA A 174 6.22 3.24 5.06
C ALA A 174 5.62 2.88 6.44
N TYR A 175 6.02 3.58 7.50
CA TYR A 175 5.50 3.40 8.86
C TYR A 175 4.00 3.69 8.93
N VAL A 176 3.56 4.84 8.39
CA VAL A 176 2.13 5.18 8.32
C VAL A 176 1.37 4.14 7.48
N THR A 177 1.93 3.74 6.33
CA THR A 177 1.33 2.72 5.46
C THR A 177 1.21 1.37 6.17
N ALA A 178 2.16 1.01 7.04
CA ALA A 178 2.12 -0.22 7.81
C ALA A 178 1.00 -0.25 8.85
N PHE A 179 0.68 0.88 9.48
CA PHE A 179 -0.50 0.96 10.35
C PHE A 179 -1.80 0.80 9.55
N HIS A 180 -1.89 1.37 8.35
CA HIS A 180 -3.03 1.13 7.47
C HIS A 180 -3.15 -0.34 7.09
N LEU A 181 -2.05 -0.95 6.65
CA LEU A 181 -2.02 -2.37 6.29
C LEU A 181 -2.42 -3.26 7.47
N ARG A 182 -1.89 -2.99 8.67
CA ARG A 182 -2.23 -3.72 9.89
C ARG A 182 -3.74 -3.69 10.14
N ASP A 183 -4.35 -2.50 10.08
CA ASP A 183 -5.77 -2.35 10.30
C ASP A 183 -6.58 -3.10 9.22
N MET A 184 -6.16 -3.00 7.94
CA MET A 184 -6.80 -3.71 6.83
C MET A 184 -6.74 -5.23 6.96
N LEU A 185 -5.59 -5.78 7.38
CA LEU A 185 -5.39 -7.23 7.57
C LEU A 185 -6.16 -7.78 8.77
N ASN A 186 -6.54 -6.92 9.71
CA ASN A 186 -7.42 -7.26 10.83
C ASN A 186 -8.91 -7.05 10.50
N GLU A 187 -9.24 -6.49 9.33
CA GLU A 187 -10.60 -6.27 8.82
C GLU A 187 -10.96 -7.24 7.67
N ALA A 188 -9.97 -7.60 6.85
CA ALA A 188 -10.10 -8.50 5.71
C ALA A 188 -8.91 -9.48 5.61
N SER A 189 -9.13 -10.61 4.94
CA SER A 189 -8.07 -11.61 4.77
C SER A 189 -6.93 -11.13 3.85
N LEU A 190 -5.73 -11.67 4.06
CA LEU A 190 -4.60 -11.45 3.15
C LEU A 190 -4.95 -11.77 1.69
N ALA A 191 -5.64 -12.88 1.45
CA ALA A 191 -6.05 -13.28 0.10
C ALA A 191 -6.93 -12.21 -0.56
N GLN A 192 -7.86 -11.63 0.20
CA GLN A 192 -8.74 -10.58 -0.29
C GLN A 192 -7.99 -9.29 -0.62
N LEU A 193 -7.03 -8.88 0.23
CA LEU A 193 -6.21 -7.70 -0.05
C LEU A 193 -5.35 -7.89 -1.31
N LEU A 194 -4.80 -9.08 -1.52
CA LEU A 194 -4.05 -9.42 -2.72
C LEU A 194 -4.92 -9.40 -3.98
N GLU A 195 -6.13 -9.96 -3.91
CA GLU A 195 -7.11 -9.90 -4.99
C GLU A 195 -7.42 -8.45 -5.39
N TRP A 196 -7.83 -7.62 -4.44
CA TRP A 196 -8.13 -6.21 -4.70
C TRP A 196 -6.94 -5.40 -5.23
N SER A 197 -5.72 -5.82 -4.91
CA SER A 197 -4.51 -5.14 -5.35
C SER A 197 -4.17 -5.41 -6.81
N ARG A 198 -4.62 -6.56 -7.36
CA ARG A 198 -4.45 -6.94 -8.76
C ARG A 198 -5.41 -6.20 -9.69
N ASP A 199 -6.59 -5.83 -9.20
CA ASP A 199 -7.55 -5.04 -9.94
C ASP A 199 -7.15 -3.55 -10.03
N PRO A 200 -7.72 -2.78 -10.96
CA PRO A 200 -7.76 -1.33 -10.86
C PRO A 200 -8.46 -0.86 -9.57
N GLY A 201 -8.26 0.41 -9.23
CA GLY A 201 -8.92 1.05 -8.09
C GLY A 201 -10.44 1.13 -8.30
N LEU A 202 -11.20 0.71 -7.30
CA LEU A 202 -12.66 0.86 -7.28
C LEU A 202 -13.03 2.21 -6.66
N ILE A 203 -13.28 3.22 -7.48
CA ILE A 203 -13.40 4.61 -7.00
C ILE A 203 -14.76 4.80 -6.31
N PRO A 204 -14.82 5.27 -5.04
CA PRO A 204 -16.12 5.38 -4.35
C PRO A 204 -17.07 6.41 -4.95
N ARG A 205 -16.53 7.55 -5.44
CA ARG A 205 -17.32 8.68 -5.94
C ARG A 205 -16.78 9.20 -7.26
N VAL A 206 -17.66 9.73 -8.10
CA VAL A 206 -17.28 10.35 -9.38
C VAL A 206 -16.31 11.50 -9.13
N ARG A 207 -15.16 11.51 -9.83
CA ARG A 207 -14.06 12.45 -9.55
C ARG A 207 -14.18 13.81 -10.25
N TYR A 208 -14.85 13.86 -11.40
CA TYR A 208 -14.92 15.04 -12.27
C TYR A 208 -16.19 15.05 -13.09
N GLY A 209 -16.44 16.17 -13.76
CA GLY A 209 -17.64 16.39 -14.54
C GLY A 209 -18.84 16.85 -13.69
N PRO A 210 -20.02 16.96 -14.30
CA PRO A 210 -21.23 17.48 -13.65
C PRO A 210 -21.67 16.68 -12.41
N ASP A 211 -21.37 15.37 -12.39
CA ASP A 211 -21.75 14.45 -11.33
C ASP A 211 -20.67 14.24 -10.26
N ARG A 212 -19.63 15.08 -10.24
CA ARG A 212 -18.55 14.99 -9.25
C ARG A 212 -19.09 14.89 -7.82
N GLY A 213 -18.64 13.88 -7.08
CA GLY A 213 -19.02 13.62 -5.69
C GLY A 213 -20.21 12.67 -5.53
N LYS A 214 -20.99 12.41 -6.59
CA LYS A 214 -22.06 11.41 -6.55
C LYS A 214 -21.50 10.00 -6.44
N GLU A 215 -22.29 9.12 -5.84
CA GLU A 215 -22.13 7.67 -5.93
C GLU A 215 -22.36 7.22 -7.38
N TRP A 216 -21.68 6.16 -7.80
CA TRP A 216 -21.86 5.58 -9.14
C TRP A 216 -23.28 5.04 -9.37
N SER A 217 -23.96 4.65 -8.28
CA SER A 217 -25.35 4.20 -8.32
C SER A 217 -26.36 5.32 -8.61
N GLU A 218 -25.98 6.59 -8.45
CA GLU A 218 -26.83 7.75 -8.73
C GLU A 218 -26.78 8.18 -10.19
N LEU A 219 -25.81 7.69 -10.97
CA LEU A 219 -25.69 8.03 -12.38
C LEU A 219 -26.78 7.39 -13.23
N ASP A 220 -27.32 8.14 -14.18
CA ASP A 220 -28.15 7.54 -15.23
C ASP A 220 -27.33 6.58 -16.10
N HIS A 221 -28.04 5.75 -16.87
CA HIS A 221 -27.42 4.69 -17.66
C HIS A 221 -26.49 5.23 -18.76
N GLU A 222 -26.85 6.33 -19.41
CA GLU A 222 -26.08 6.93 -20.51
C GLU A 222 -24.75 7.53 -20.00
N THR A 223 -24.81 8.26 -18.88
CA THR A 223 -23.64 8.82 -18.20
C THR A 223 -22.70 7.73 -17.72
N LEU A 224 -23.24 6.65 -17.15
CA LEU A 224 -22.43 5.50 -16.72
C LEU A 224 -21.75 4.80 -17.92
N MET A 225 -22.47 4.62 -19.03
CA MET A 225 -21.91 4.06 -20.28
C MET A 225 -20.75 4.90 -20.82
N ALA A 226 -20.82 6.23 -20.72
CA ALA A 226 -19.72 7.09 -21.14
C ALA A 226 -18.43 6.81 -20.34
N PHE A 227 -18.53 6.66 -19.02
CA PHE A 227 -17.38 6.35 -18.15
C PHE A 227 -16.78 4.96 -18.37
N MET A 228 -17.52 4.00 -18.94
CA MET A 228 -16.98 2.68 -19.30
C MET A 228 -15.92 2.73 -20.41
N THR A 229 -15.79 3.87 -21.11
CA THR A 229 -14.76 4.10 -22.13
C THR A 229 -13.67 5.07 -21.69
N ASP A 230 -13.63 5.42 -20.40
CA ASP A 230 -12.67 6.40 -19.90
C ASP A 230 -11.22 5.94 -20.09
N ARG A 231 -10.32 6.91 -20.25
CA ARG A 231 -8.89 6.70 -20.37
C ARG A 231 -8.25 6.29 -19.05
N ASP A 232 -8.80 6.74 -17.92
CA ASP A 232 -8.35 6.34 -16.60
C ASP A 232 -8.87 4.90 -16.32
N PRO A 233 -7.97 3.92 -16.17
CA PRO A 233 -8.36 2.52 -15.98
C PRO A 233 -9.17 2.31 -14.69
N ASP A 234 -8.95 3.12 -13.64
CA ASP A 234 -9.69 3.00 -12.38
C ASP A 234 -11.15 3.46 -12.57
N ILE A 235 -11.34 4.57 -13.30
CA ILE A 235 -12.67 5.10 -13.63
C ILE A 235 -13.42 4.11 -14.51
N ARG A 236 -12.77 3.62 -15.57
CA ARG A 236 -13.34 2.62 -16.46
C ARG A 236 -13.74 1.35 -15.71
N PHE A 237 -12.85 0.82 -14.87
CA PHE A 237 -13.13 -0.37 -14.07
C PHE A 237 -14.33 -0.16 -13.15
N THR A 238 -14.40 0.99 -12.47
CA THR A 238 -15.49 1.33 -11.56
C THR A 238 -16.83 1.43 -12.28
N ALA A 239 -16.86 2.06 -13.47
CA ALA A 239 -18.07 2.17 -14.26
C ALA A 239 -18.58 0.80 -14.75
N ASN A 240 -17.66 -0.06 -15.22
CA ASN A 240 -18.01 -1.44 -15.62
C ASN A 240 -18.54 -2.25 -14.42
N HIS A 241 -17.88 -2.15 -13.26
CA HIS A 241 -18.32 -2.82 -12.04
C HIS A 241 -19.75 -2.42 -11.62
N GLU A 242 -20.08 -1.12 -11.69
CA GLU A 242 -21.44 -0.66 -11.42
C GLU A 242 -22.45 -1.14 -12.49
N MET A 243 -22.05 -1.20 -13.76
CA MET A 243 -22.89 -1.72 -14.84
C MET A 243 -23.22 -3.20 -14.65
N ASP A 244 -22.22 -4.01 -14.28
CA ASP A 244 -22.38 -5.44 -13.99
C ASP A 244 -23.31 -5.65 -12.79
N ARG A 245 -23.15 -4.82 -11.73
CA ARG A 245 -24.03 -4.83 -10.56
C ARG A 245 -25.49 -4.56 -10.93
N ARG A 246 -25.75 -3.61 -11.84
CA ARG A 246 -27.11 -3.28 -12.34
C ARG A 246 -27.68 -4.43 -13.17
N SER A 247 -26.87 -5.05 -14.02
CA SER A 247 -27.28 -6.11 -14.94
C SER A 247 -27.51 -7.46 -14.24
N GLY A 248 -26.84 -7.70 -13.11
CA GLY A 248 -26.95 -8.92 -12.30
C GLY A 248 -28.15 -9.00 -11.34
N GLY A 249 -29.08 -8.02 -11.33
CA GLY A 249 -30.34 -8.10 -10.59
C GLY A 249 -30.33 -7.63 -9.12
N GLY A 250 -29.36 -6.83 -8.68
CA GLY A 250 -29.31 -6.30 -7.31
C GLY A 250 -30.24 -5.10 -7.08
N ARG A 251 -31.11 -5.19 -6.05
CA ARG A 251 -32.04 -4.12 -5.59
C ARG A 251 -31.39 -2.73 -5.62
N VAL A 252 -32.15 -1.78 -6.16
CA VAL A 252 -31.86 -0.34 -6.14
C VAL A 252 -32.25 0.21 -4.76
N GLY A 253 -31.29 0.79 -4.04
CA GLY A 253 -31.53 1.59 -2.83
C GLY A 253 -30.95 0.99 -1.54
N LYS A 254 -30.43 1.88 -0.68
CA LYS A 254 -29.98 1.59 0.70
C LYS A 254 -30.99 0.70 1.41
N ALA A 255 -30.53 -0.38 2.06
CA ALA A 255 -31.30 -1.00 3.14
C ALA A 255 -31.56 0.09 4.19
N SER A 256 -32.83 0.34 4.47
CA SER A 256 -33.22 1.24 5.55
C SER A 256 -32.96 0.53 6.88
N ALA A 257 -32.83 1.28 7.98
CA ALA A 257 -32.66 0.69 9.31
C ALA A 257 -33.83 -0.24 9.72
N GLN A 258 -34.94 -0.25 8.97
CA GLN A 258 -36.05 -1.19 9.15
C GLN A 258 -35.83 -2.55 8.49
N ASP A 259 -34.90 -2.67 7.53
CA ASP A 259 -34.57 -3.95 6.87
C ASP A 259 -33.58 -4.81 7.67
N LEU A 260 -33.02 -4.26 8.77
CA LEU A 260 -32.06 -4.94 9.67
C LEU A 260 -32.72 -5.53 10.94
N LEU A 261 -34.06 -5.44 11.06
CA LEU A 261 -34.83 -5.90 12.22
C LEU A 261 -35.85 -7.00 11.89
N LEU A 262 -35.72 -7.65 10.73
CA LEU A 262 -36.40 -8.89 10.37
C LEU A 262 -35.36 -9.93 9.93
#